data_AF-A0A5D0P638-F1
#
_entry.id   AF-A0A5D0P638-F1
#
_cell.length_a   1.000
_cell.length_b   1.000
_cell.length_c   1.000
_cell.angle_alpha   90.00
_cell.angle_beta   90.00
_cell.angle_gamma   90.00
#
_symmetry.space_group_name_H-M   'P 1'
#
loop_
_entity.id
_entity.type
_entity.pdbx_description
1 polymer ?
#
loop_
_entity_poly.entity_id
_entity_poly.type
_entity_poly.pdbx_seq_one_letter_code
_entity_poly.pdbx_strand_id
1 'polypeptide(L)'
;MIGRSHITAAAVGAAFALVSAGLPSSASAAATVLRCDTYVHANDNDLGIAACSNPTGQTWVFRAVVVCGRAPDVVGEWVTLPPGGYGESQGYCGGIFTSGVGAVGVDERPA
;
A
#
# COMPACT_ATOMS: atom_id res chain seq x y z
N MET A 1 -42.54 -58.42 7.56
CA MET A 1 -41.20 -57.95 7.15
C MET A 1 -41.30 -57.40 5.74
N ILE A 2 -41.39 -56.08 5.58
CA ILE A 2 -41.38 -55.38 4.29
C ILE A 2 -40.67 -54.05 4.54
N GLY A 3 -39.56 -53.84 3.81
CA GLY A 3 -38.72 -52.66 3.91
C GLY A 3 -39.29 -51.45 3.16
N ARG A 4 -38.91 -50.26 3.64
CA ARG A 4 -39.02 -48.95 2.96
C ARG A 4 -37.73 -48.21 3.26
N SER A 5 -36.76 -48.30 2.35
CA SER A 5 -36.47 -47.29 1.31
C SER A 5 -35.90 -46.00 1.91
N HIS A 6 -34.57 -45.95 1.95
CA HIS A 6 -33.80 -44.73 2.12
C HIS A 6 -34.00 -43.84 0.88
N ILE A 7 -34.44 -42.59 1.06
CA ILE A 7 -34.24 -41.53 0.07
C ILE A 7 -33.78 -40.29 0.83
N THR A 8 -32.46 -40.13 0.90
CA THR A 8 -31.76 -38.89 1.25
C THR A 8 -31.69 -38.00 0.01
N ALA A 9 -32.29 -36.81 0.06
CA ALA A 9 -31.98 -35.72 -0.86
C ALA A 9 -32.50 -34.38 -0.29
N ALA A 10 -31.73 -33.76 0.61
CA ALA A 10 -31.89 -32.35 0.92
C ALA A 10 -30.92 -31.56 0.04
N ALA A 11 -31.41 -31.08 -1.11
CA ALA A 11 -30.71 -30.12 -1.94
C ALA A 11 -30.73 -28.76 -1.23
N VAL A 12 -29.67 -28.43 -0.49
CA VAL A 12 -29.42 -27.07 0.00
C VAL A 12 -28.43 -26.40 -0.95
N GLY A 13 -28.94 -25.36 -1.61
CA GLY A 13 -28.28 -24.66 -2.70
C GLY A 13 -26.91 -24.10 -2.33
N ALA A 14 -25.96 -24.36 -3.22
CA ALA A 14 -24.70 -23.65 -3.27
C ALA A 14 -24.95 -22.22 -3.79
N ALA A 15 -24.75 -21.22 -2.92
CA ALA A 15 -24.59 -19.83 -3.33
C ALA A 15 -23.78 -19.09 -2.26
N PHE A 16 -22.49 -19.41 -2.14
CA PHE A 16 -21.56 -18.49 -1.51
C PHE A 16 -21.13 -17.49 -2.57
N ALA A 17 -21.81 -16.35 -2.55
CA ALA A 17 -21.43 -15.16 -3.30
C ALA A 17 -19.95 -14.88 -3.02
N LEU A 18 -19.15 -14.89 -4.08
CA LEU A 18 -17.80 -14.34 -4.06
C LEU A 18 -17.97 -12.84 -3.79
N VAL A 19 -17.85 -12.44 -2.53
CA VAL A 19 -17.58 -11.06 -2.16
C VAL A 19 -16.19 -10.76 -2.71
N SER A 20 -16.17 -10.17 -3.90
CA SER A 20 -15.02 -9.45 -4.41
C SER A 20 -14.82 -8.26 -3.47
N ALA A 21 -14.09 -8.48 -2.37
CA ALA A 21 -13.51 -7.41 -1.61
C ALA A 21 -12.51 -6.72 -2.56
N GLY A 22 -12.99 -5.73 -3.30
CA GLY A 22 -12.15 -4.82 -4.04
C GLY A 22 -11.27 -4.12 -3.02
N LEU A 23 -10.06 -4.63 -2.85
CA LEU A 23 -9.02 -3.95 -2.11
C LEU A 23 -8.89 -2.56 -2.76
N PRO A 24 -8.98 -1.46 -1.99
CA PRO A 24 -8.66 -0.16 -2.54
C PRO A 24 -7.22 -0.26 -3.04
N SER A 25 -7.05 -0.16 -4.36
CA SER A 25 -5.74 0.02 -4.93
C SER A 25 -5.24 1.35 -4.40
N SER A 26 -4.23 1.31 -3.53
CA SER A 26 -3.54 2.49 -3.03
C SER A 26 -2.88 3.15 -4.22
N ALA A 27 -3.62 4.04 -4.91
CA ALA A 27 -3.05 4.84 -5.97
C ALA A 27 -1.86 5.57 -5.38
N SER A 28 -0.66 5.27 -5.88
CA SER A 28 0.57 5.92 -5.46
C SER A 28 0.41 7.41 -5.74
N ALA A 29 0.09 8.20 -4.73
CA ALA A 29 -0.10 9.63 -4.88
C ALA A 29 1.24 10.23 -5.32
N ALA A 30 1.25 11.02 -6.39
CA ALA A 30 2.42 11.78 -6.77
C ALA A 30 2.43 13.09 -5.98
N ALA A 31 3.60 13.51 -5.47
CA ALA A 31 3.75 14.83 -4.88
C ALA A 31 3.43 15.92 -5.93
N THR A 32 2.64 16.91 -5.53
CA THR A 32 2.19 18.03 -6.36
C THR A 32 2.78 19.36 -5.92
N VAL A 33 3.11 19.48 -4.63
CA VAL A 33 3.66 20.69 -4.01
C VAL A 33 5.12 20.51 -3.64
N LEU A 34 5.45 19.41 -2.96
CA LEU A 34 6.85 19.06 -2.69
C LEU A 34 7.53 18.55 -3.96
N ARG A 35 8.85 18.70 -4.01
CA ARG A 35 9.67 18.12 -5.08
C ARG A 35 10.26 16.83 -4.56
N CYS A 36 9.73 15.71 -5.07
CA CYS A 36 10.07 14.39 -4.58
C CYS A 36 10.63 13.51 -5.69
N ASP A 37 11.66 12.76 -5.33
CA ASP A 37 12.17 11.61 -6.06
C ASP A 37 11.72 10.35 -5.31
N THR A 38 11.13 9.40 -6.03
CA THR A 38 10.73 8.12 -5.45
C THR A 38 11.47 6.97 -6.13
N TYR A 39 12.00 6.06 -5.32
CA TYR A 39 12.83 4.96 -5.82
C TYR A 39 12.79 3.74 -4.90
N VAL A 40 13.15 2.61 -5.49
CA VAL A 40 13.44 1.37 -4.77
C VAL A 40 14.92 1.36 -4.42
N HIS A 41 15.27 0.95 -3.20
CA HIS A 41 16.66 0.91 -2.75
C HIS A 41 17.48 -0.07 -3.61
N ALA A 42 18.64 0.37 -4.10
CA ALA A 42 19.39 -0.37 -5.13
C ALA A 42 19.87 -1.76 -4.67
N ASN A 43 20.14 -1.91 -3.37
CA ASN A 43 20.59 -3.18 -2.78
C ASN A 43 19.49 -3.95 -2.06
N ASP A 44 18.31 -3.35 -1.90
CA ASP A 44 17.20 -3.93 -1.14
C ASP A 44 15.89 -3.65 -1.87
N ASN A 45 15.42 -4.65 -2.62
CA ASN A 45 14.21 -4.49 -3.44
C ASN A 45 12.92 -4.39 -2.63
N ASP A 46 12.96 -4.67 -1.32
CA ASP A 46 11.80 -4.52 -0.43
C ASP A 46 11.73 -3.14 0.22
N LEU A 47 12.74 -2.27 0.04
CA LEU A 47 12.77 -0.94 0.63
C LEU A 47 12.41 0.15 -0.39
N GLY A 48 11.27 0.80 -0.18
CA GLY A 48 10.79 1.94 -0.98
C GLY A 48 11.08 3.25 -0.27
N ILE A 49 11.58 4.23 -1.02
CA ILE A 49 12.06 5.52 -0.48
C ILE A 49 11.42 6.68 -1.23
N ALA A 50 10.90 7.64 -0.48
CA ALA A 50 10.49 8.95 -0.98
C ALA A 50 11.42 10.02 -0.38
N ALA A 51 12.20 10.66 -1.25
CA ALA A 51 13.08 11.76 -0.93
C ALA A 51 12.46 13.06 -1.40
N CYS A 52 12.15 13.99 -0.48
CA CYS A 52 11.41 15.20 -0.81
C CYS A 52 12.13 16.46 -0.32
N SER A 53 12.03 17.52 -1.13
CA SER A 53 12.38 18.89 -0.75
C SER A 53 11.15 19.80 -0.76
N ASN A 54 11.15 20.78 0.14
CA ASN A 54 10.08 21.76 0.28
C ASN A 54 10.50 23.12 -0.32
N PRO A 55 10.16 23.41 -1.59
CA PRO A 55 10.49 24.69 -2.22
C PRO A 55 9.55 25.83 -1.79
N THR A 56 8.57 25.56 -0.92
CA THR A 56 7.53 26.52 -0.56
C THR A 56 7.94 27.41 0.62
N GLY A 57 7.13 28.44 0.90
CA GLY A 57 7.30 29.32 2.06
C GLY A 57 6.63 28.85 3.34
N GLN A 58 6.03 27.65 3.37
CA GLN A 58 5.32 27.11 4.53
C GLN A 58 5.84 25.72 4.90
N THR A 59 5.62 25.30 6.15
CA THR A 59 5.98 23.93 6.59
C THR A 59 5.00 22.91 6.02
N TRP A 60 5.52 21.78 5.57
CA TRP A 60 4.76 20.64 5.07
C TRP A 60 5.16 19.38 5.81
N VAL A 61 4.29 18.37 5.78
CA VAL A 61 4.64 17.00 6.14
C VAL A 61 4.38 16.07 4.96
N PHE A 62 5.19 15.02 4.85
CA PHE A 62 4.99 13.99 3.84
C PHE A 62 5.34 12.61 4.38
N ARG A 63 4.89 11.55 3.70
CA ARG A 63 5.34 10.18 3.94
C ARG A 63 5.35 9.36 2.65
N ALA A 64 6.17 8.31 2.63
CA ALA A 64 6.15 7.32 1.56
C ALA A 64 4.88 6.46 1.64
N VAL A 65 4.29 6.16 0.48
CA VAL A 65 3.26 5.14 0.31
C VAL A 65 3.84 4.09 -0.63
N VAL A 66 4.12 2.90 -0.11
CA VAL A 66 4.89 1.87 -0.80
C VAL A 66 3.97 0.71 -1.15
N VAL A 67 3.90 0.40 -2.45
CA VAL A 67 3.12 -0.74 -2.96
C VAL A 67 4.00 -1.99 -2.91
N CYS A 68 3.56 -3.02 -2.20
CA CYS A 68 4.37 -4.21 -1.90
C CYS A 68 4.06 -5.43 -2.77
N GLY A 69 3.52 -5.18 -3.97
CA GLY A 69 3.20 -6.20 -4.96
C GLY A 69 2.15 -7.19 -4.47
N ARG A 70 2.58 -8.36 -4.01
CA ARG A 70 1.73 -9.43 -3.46
C ARG A 70 1.59 -9.39 -1.94
N ALA A 71 2.41 -8.59 -1.26
CA ALA A 71 2.28 -8.32 0.17
C ALA A 71 1.40 -7.08 0.40
N PRO A 72 0.86 -6.89 1.62
CA PRO A 72 0.14 -5.67 1.97
C PRO A 72 1.01 -4.43 1.78
N ASP A 73 0.44 -3.39 1.18
CA ASP A 73 1.08 -2.08 1.05
C ASP A 73 1.43 -1.50 2.42
N VAL A 74 2.50 -0.70 2.47
CA VAL A 74 2.96 -0.05 3.71
C VAL A 74 3.06 1.45 3.53
N VAL A 75 2.93 2.16 4.65
CA VAL A 75 3.12 3.61 4.71
C VAL A 75 4.29 3.92 5.63
N GLY A 76 5.12 4.85 5.20
CA GLY A 76 6.27 5.31 5.96
C GLY A 76 5.88 6.27 7.08
N GLU A 77 6.90 6.69 7.83
CA GLU A 77 6.76 7.73 8.86
C GLU A 77 6.48 9.10 8.21
N TRP A 78 5.69 9.92 8.91
CA TRP A 78 5.53 11.33 8.57
C TRP A 78 6.82 12.10 8.85
N VAL A 79 7.31 12.80 7.84
CA VAL A 79 8.49 13.65 7.91
C VAL A 79 8.05 15.10 7.77
N THR A 80 8.46 15.94 8.72
CA THR A 80 8.18 17.38 8.70
C THR A 80 9.30 18.14 7.99
N LEU A 81 8.93 18.93 6.99
CA LEU A 81 9.85 19.75 6.22
C LEU A 81 9.57 21.24 6.42
N PRO A 82 10.48 22.00 7.05
CA PRO A 82 10.40 23.47 7.04
C PRO A 82 10.60 24.02 5.61
N PRO A 83 10.30 25.31 5.36
CA PRO A 83 10.63 25.97 4.10
C PRO A 83 12.10 25.77 3.71
N GLY A 84 12.35 25.32 2.48
CA GLY A 84 13.69 24.97 1.98
C GLY A 84 14.28 23.66 2.51
N GLY A 85 13.54 22.92 3.35
CA GLY A 85 13.99 21.67 3.94
C GLY A 85 14.01 20.49 2.97
N TYR A 86 14.76 19.45 3.34
CA TYR A 86 14.82 18.16 2.67
C TYR A 86 14.71 17.03 3.70
N GLY A 87 14.13 15.90 3.31
CA GLY A 87 14.06 14.71 4.15
C GLY A 87 13.63 13.49 3.35
N GLU A 88 13.67 12.33 4.01
CA GLU A 88 13.36 11.04 3.41
C GLU A 88 12.37 10.27 4.30
N SER A 89 11.33 9.73 3.69
CA SER A 89 10.41 8.78 4.30
C SER A 89 10.53 7.42 3.60
N GLN A 90 10.44 6.34 4.37
CA GLN A 90 10.72 4.99 3.88
C GLN A 90 9.63 4.02 4.31
N GLY A 91 9.39 2.99 3.49
CA GLY A 91 8.53 1.86 3.82
C GLY A 91 9.17 0.54 3.38
N TYR A 92 9.12 -0.47 4.26
CA TYR A 92 9.70 -1.79 4.00
C TYR A 92 8.61 -2.83 3.75
N CYS A 93 8.66 -3.47 2.59
CA CYS A 93 7.78 -4.54 2.18
C CYS A 93 8.20 -5.87 2.82
N GLY A 94 7.73 -6.12 4.03
CA GLY A 94 7.95 -7.38 4.73
C GLY A 94 6.97 -8.49 4.32
N GLY A 95 7.37 -9.74 4.53
CA GLY A 95 6.48 -10.91 4.48
C GLY A 95 6.94 -12.01 3.52
N ILE A 96 6.35 -13.20 3.67
CA ILE A 96 6.75 -14.40 2.92
C ILE A 96 6.38 -14.29 1.43
N PHE A 97 5.39 -13.47 1.10
CA PHE A 97 4.84 -13.35 -0.26
C PHE A 97 5.14 -12.01 -0.94
N THR A 98 6.02 -11.17 -0.37
CA THR A 98 6.46 -9.95 -1.05
C THR A 98 7.10 -10.29 -2.40
N SER A 99 6.92 -9.41 -3.37
CA SER A 99 7.62 -9.49 -4.67
C SER A 99 8.56 -8.31 -4.86
N GLY A 100 8.93 -7.65 -3.76
CA GLY A 100 9.58 -6.35 -3.77
C GLY A 100 8.59 -5.19 -3.87
N VAL A 101 9.16 -4.00 -3.84
CA VAL A 101 8.45 -2.73 -4.06
C VAL A 101 8.03 -2.64 -5.53
N GLY A 102 6.73 -2.55 -5.75
CA GLY A 102 6.15 -2.33 -7.08
C GLY A 102 6.08 -0.86 -7.48
N ALA A 103 5.89 0.04 -6.51
CA ALA A 103 5.84 1.48 -6.72
C ALA A 103 6.04 2.23 -5.39
N VAL A 104 6.51 3.47 -5.47
CA VAL A 104 6.60 4.39 -4.33
C VAL A 104 5.92 5.70 -4.69
N GLY A 105 4.89 6.05 -3.91
CA GLY A 105 4.22 7.34 -3.93
C GLY A 105 4.51 8.17 -2.68
N VAL A 106 3.94 9.37 -2.66
CA VAL A 106 4.05 10.38 -1.60
C VAL A 106 2.66 10.86 -1.20
N ASP A 107 2.36 10.77 0.09
CA ASP A 107 1.23 11.44 0.72
C ASP A 107 1.77 12.72 1.37
N GLU A 108 1.38 13.89 0.87
CA GLU A 108 1.85 15.20 1.32
C GLU A 108 0.68 16.08 1.79
N ARG A 109 0.92 16.90 2.83
CA ARG A 109 -0.06 17.87 3.33
C ARG A 109 0.60 19.01 4.10
N PRO A 110 -0.06 20.17 4.23
CA PRO A 110 0.39 21.22 5.14
C PRO A 110 0.54 20.67 6.57
N ALA A 111 1.57 21.15 7.28
CA ALA A 111 1.85 20.76 8.66
C ALA A 111 0.91 21.45 9.67
#